data_AF-A0A3C0QJC9-F1
#
_entry.id   AF-A0A3C0QJC9-F1
#
_cell.length_a   1.000
_cell.length_b   1.000
_cell.length_c   1.000
_cell.angle_alpha   90.00
_cell.angle_beta   90.00
_cell.angle_gamma   90.00
#
_symmetry.space_group_name_H-M   'P 1'
#
loop_
_entity.id
_entity.type
_entity.pdbx_description
1 polymer ?
#
loop_
_entity_poly.entity_id
_entity_poly.type
_entity_poly.pdbx_seq_one_letter_code
_entity_poly.pdbx_strand_id
1 'polypeptide(L)' 'MSNIISIRLPEDIRKKLKDISRDESRPVSDLVRESLKKYIALYRFRKLKKTVLPFAESQGILTDEDVFKIIS' A
#
# COMPACT_ATOMS: atom_id res chain seq x y z
N MET A 1 -2.74 -0.66 21.20
CA MET A 1 -4.18 -0.35 21.39
C MET A 1 -4.93 -0.63 20.10
N SER A 2 -6.02 -1.39 20.14
CA SER A 2 -6.86 -1.68 18.98
C SER A 2 -8.11 -0.79 19.01
N ASN A 3 -8.32 0.02 17.98
CA ASN A 3 -9.55 0.80 17.80
C ASN A 3 -10.46 0.14 16.76
N ILE A 4 -11.77 0.23 17.00
CA ILE A 4 -12.80 -0.27 16.07
C ILE A 4 -13.20 0.88 15.14
N ILE A 5 -13.19 0.61 13.84
CA ILE A 5 -13.65 1.53 12.80
C ILE A 5 -14.88 0.88 12.14
N SER A 6 -16.03 1.55 12.20
CA SER A 6 -17.24 1.13 11.49
C SER A 6 -17.37 1.93 10.20
N ILE A 7 -17.40 1.24 9.06
CA ILE A 7 -17.49 1.84 7.72
C ILE A 7 -18.64 1.21 6.94
N ARG A 8 -19.30 2.03 6.12
CA ARG A 8 -20.26 1.52 5.13
C ARG A 8 -19.48 1.09 3.88
N LEU A 9 -19.71 -0.13 3.45
CA LEU A 9 -19.14 -0.68 2.22
C LEU A 9 -20.27 -1.08 1.27
N PRO A 10 -20.09 -0.89 -0.04
CA PRO A 10 -20.95 -1.49 -1.04
C PRO A 10 -21.06 -3.01 -0.86
N GLU A 11 -22.25 -3.58 -1.11
CA GLU A 11 -22.51 -5.01 -0.90
C GLU A 11 -21.66 -5.91 -1.81
N ASP A 12 -21.31 -5.45 -3.01
CA ASP A 12 -20.44 -6.19 -3.93
C ASP A 12 -19.01 -6.36 -3.37
N ILE A 13 -18.47 -5.30 -2.76
CA ILE A 13 -17.17 -5.34 -2.08
C ILE A 13 -17.22 -6.28 -0.89
N ARG A 14 -18.28 -6.20 -0.09
CA ARG A 14 -18.46 -7.08 1.07
C ARG A 14 -18.52 -8.56 0.65
N LYS A 15 -19.17 -8.87 -0.47
CA LYS A 15 -19.23 -10.23 -1.03
C LYS A 15 -17.84 -10.71 -1.46
N LYS A 16 -17.12 -9.91 -2.25
CA LYS A 16 -15.75 -10.23 -2.69
C LYS A 16 -14.79 -10.48 -1.51
N LEU A 17 -14.86 -9.65 -0.47
CA LEU A 17 -14.05 -9.83 0.73
C LEU A 17 -14.36 -11.14 1.46
N LYS A 18 -15.63 -11.55 1.51
CA LYS A 18 -16.05 -12.84 2.09
C LYS A 18 -15.61 -14.03 1.24
N ASP A 19 -15.57 -13.90 -0.08
CA ASP A 19 -15.11 -14.96 -0.97
C ASP A 19 -13.60 -15.18 -0.79
N ILE A 20 -12.80 -14.11 -0.85
CA ILE A 20 -11.34 -14.16 -0.57
C ILE A 20 -11.06 -14.70 0.83
N SER A 21 -11.82 -14.24 1.83
CA SER A 21 -11.70 -14.71 3.21
C SER A 21 -11.89 -16.23 3.34
N ARG A 22 -12.82 -16.81 2.58
CA ARG A 22 -13.07 -18.26 2.54
C ARG A 22 -11.94 -18.99 1.81
N ASP A 23 -11.52 -18.49 0.65
CA ASP A 23 -10.50 -19.12 -0.18
C ASP A 23 -9.13 -19.13 0.52
N GLU A 24 -8.78 -18.04 1.22
CA GLU A 24 -7.50 -17.92 1.93
C GLU A 24 -7.57 -18.40 3.38
N SER A 25 -8.75 -18.81 3.88
CA SER A 25 -8.99 -19.14 5.30
C SER A 25 -8.51 -18.06 6.27
N ARG A 26 -8.79 -16.79 5.93
CA ARG A 26 -8.36 -15.61 6.70
C ARG A 26 -9.56 -14.75 7.09
N PRO A 27 -9.57 -14.13 8.29
CA PRO A 27 -10.63 -13.21 8.66
C PRO A 27 -10.71 -11.98 7.73
N VAL A 28 -11.93 -11.55 7.40
CA VAL A 28 -12.17 -10.32 6.61
C VAL A 28 -11.49 -9.10 7.26
N SER A 29 -11.51 -9.02 8.59
CA SER A 29 -10.87 -7.95 9.34
C SER A 29 -9.35 -7.87 9.12
N ASP A 30 -8.69 -9.02 8.98
CA ASP A 30 -7.25 -9.08 8.71
C ASP A 30 -6.95 -8.67 7.27
N LEU A 31 -7.74 -9.16 6.31
CA LEU A 31 -7.65 -8.75 4.90
C LEU A 31 -7.80 -7.23 4.74
N VAL A 32 -8.79 -6.63 5.40
CA VAL A 32 -9.01 -5.18 5.40
C VAL A 32 -7.85 -4.45 6.06
N ARG A 33 -7.36 -4.94 7.21
CA ARG A 33 -6.24 -4.32 7.92
C ARG A 33 -4.96 -4.34 7.07
N GLU A 34 -4.64 -5.46 6.43
CA GLU A 34 -3.49 -5.57 5.53
C GLU A 34 -3.63 -4.66 4.31
N SER A 35 -4.80 -4.61 3.71
CA SER A 35 -5.08 -3.75 2.56
C SER A 35 -4.87 -2.28 2.91
N LEU A 36 -5.36 -1.83 4.06
CA LEU A 36 -5.17 -0.47 4.54
C LEU A 36 -3.69 -0.17 4.84
N LYS A 37 -2.95 -1.10 5.44
CA LYS A 37 -1.50 -0.94 5.65
C LYS A 37 -0.76 -0.76 4.33
N LYS A 38 -1.03 -1.61 3.33
CA LYS A 38 -0.43 -1.52 1.99
C LYS A 38 -0.77 -0.19 1.31
N TYR A 39 -2.04 0.24 1.40
CA TYR A 39 -2.48 1.51 0.85
C TYR A 39 -1.74 2.71 1.49
N ILE A 40 -1.65 2.75 2.82
CA ILE A 40 -0.96 3.84 3.53
C ILE A 40 0.53 3.85 3.19
N ALA A 41 1.18 2.70 3.14
CA ALA A 41 2.59 2.59 2.77
C ALA A 41 2.83 3.12 1.35
N LEU A 42 2.02 2.70 0.38
CA LEU A 42 2.10 3.16 -1.00
C LEU A 42 1.83 4.66 -1.15
N TYR A 43 0.84 5.18 -0.42
CA TYR A 43 0.55 6.61 -0.38
C TYR A 43 1.75 7.42 0.14
N ARG A 44 2.34 6.99 1.26
CA ARG A 44 3.53 7.63 1.84
C ARG A 44 4.73 7.56 0.91
N PHE A 45 4.98 6.41 0.32
CA PHE A 45 6.05 6.22 -0.66
C PHE A 45 5.90 7.16 -1.86
N ARG A 46 4.71 7.22 -2.47
CA ARG A 46 4.43 8.11 -3.61
C ARG A 46 4.59 9.59 -3.24
N LYS A 47 4.16 9.97 -2.03
CA LYS A 47 4.33 11.33 -1.52
C LYS A 47 5.81 11.67 -1.38
N LEU A 48 6.60 10.79 -0.76
CA LEU A 48 8.04 10.96 -0.61
C LEU A 48 8.75 11.02 -1.96
N LYS A 49 8.42 10.11 -2.88
CA LYS A 49 8.98 10.09 -4.24
C LYS A 49 8.75 11.43 -4.94
N LYS A 50 7.54 12.00 -4.88
CA LYS A 50 7.25 13.32 -5.47
C LYS A 50 8.11 14.44 -4.91
N THR A 51 8.42 14.40 -3.61
CA THR A 51 9.28 15.41 -2.98
C THR A 51 10.75 15.23 -3.34
N VAL A 52 11.23 13.98 -3.43
CA VAL A 52 12.65 13.66 -3.64
C VAL A 52 13.04 13.67 -5.12
N LEU A 53 12.11 13.37 -6.03
CA LEU A 53 12.37 13.22 -7.46
C LEU A 53 13.11 14.43 -8.08
N PRO A 54 12.75 15.71 -7.82
CA PRO A 54 13.47 16.84 -8.40
C PRO A 54 14.95 16.91 -7.99
N PHE A 55 15.25 16.51 -6.75
CA PHE A 55 16.62 16.46 -6.26
C PHE A 55 17.38 15.28 -6.88
N ALA A 56 16.75 14.12 -6.98
CA ALA A 56 17.34 12.94 -7.62
C ALA A 56 17.62 13.16 -9.11
N GLU A 57 16.71 13.82 -9.83
CA GLU A 57 16.88 14.21 -11.24
C GLU A 57 18.08 15.15 -11.42
N SER A 58 18.28 16.11 -10.51
CA SER A 58 19.45 17.01 -10.55
C SER A 58 20.80 16.26 -10.38
N GLN A 59 20.76 15.06 -9.80
CA GLN A 59 21.90 14.18 -9.59
C GLN A 59 21.99 13.06 -10.65
N GLY A 60 21.11 13.07 -11.66
CA GLY A 60 21.09 12.06 -12.72
C GLY A 60 20.48 10.71 -12.33
N ILE A 61 19.73 10.62 -11.23
CA ILE A 61 19.12 9.39 -10.74
C ILE A 61 17.64 9.37 -11.16
N LEU A 62 17.31 8.60 -12.20
CA LEU A 62 15.93 8.48 -12.71
C LEU A 62 15.35 7.07 -12.59
N THR A 63 16.20 6.07 -12.70
CA THR A 63 15.80 4.66 -12.75
C THR A 63 16.15 3.91 -11.48
N ASP A 64 15.51 2.76 -11.27
CA ASP A 64 15.86 1.89 -10.16
C ASP A 64 17.29 1.34 -10.35
N GLU A 65 17.73 1.12 -11.59
CA GLU A 65 19.11 0.74 -11.92
C GLU A 65 20.14 1.78 -11.49
N ASP A 66 19.84 3.08 -11.64
CA ASP A 66 20.73 4.15 -11.19
C ASP A 66 20.89 4.14 -9.66
N VAL A 67 19.80 3.88 -8.95
CA VAL A 67 19.82 3.72 -7.50
C VAL A 67 20.67 2.51 -7.10
N PHE A 68 20.46 1.36 -7.74
CA PHE A 68 21.20 0.14 -7.44
C PHE A 68 22.71 0.32 -7.62
N LYS A 69 23.16 0.99 -8.68
CA LYS A 69 24.58 1.30 -8.92
C LYS A 69 25.22 2.16 -7.82
N ILE A 70 24.43 2.94 -7.09
CA ILE A 70 24.93 3.83 -6.04
C ILE A 70 25.02 3.12 -4.68
N ILE A 71 24.10 2.17 -4.42
CA ILE A 71 23.94 1.56 -3.08
C ILE A 71 24.43 0.10 -2.99
N SER A 72 24.78 -0.53 -4.11
CA SER A 72 25.31 -1.90 -4.19
C SER A 72 26.79 -1.88 -4.53
#